data_AF-A0A9D4TDK7-F1
#
_entry.id   AF-A0A9D4TDK7-F1
#
_cell.length_a   1.000
_cell.length_b   1.000
_cell.length_c   1.000
_cell.angle_alpha   90.00
_cell.angle_beta   90.00
_cell.angle_gamma   90.00
#
_symmetry.space_group_name_H-M   'P 1'
#
loop_
_entity.id
_entity.type
_entity.pdbx_description
1 polymer ?
#
loop_
_entity_poly.entity_id
_entity_poly.type
_entity_poly.pdbx_seq_one_letter_code
_entity_poly.pdbx_strand_id
1 'polypeptide(L)'
;MYLDMVLRLLKENGPSSDSERLKTIREKLQHLLRTSSSYRVQLLLGRTLEHGLHQECAILYGKLEDHDKALRILVHQLKDYEAAEDYCQRLSQGRDRRFRHRLYHTLLAVYLDSSLP
;
A
#
# COMPACT_ATOMS: atom_id res chain seq x y z
N MET A 1 -12.13 15.28 6.16
CA MET A 1 -11.60 13.96 6.59
C MET A 1 -10.09 13.98 6.43
N TYR A 2 -9.30 13.18 7.17
CA TYR A 2 -7.82 13.22 7.09
C TYR A 2 -7.24 13.02 5.69
N LEU A 3 -7.96 12.30 4.82
CA LEU A 3 -7.63 12.21 3.40
C LEU A 3 -7.61 13.61 2.74
N ASP A 4 -8.63 14.44 2.95
CA ASP A 4 -8.66 15.80 2.39
C ASP A 4 -7.49 16.65 2.90
N MET A 5 -7.02 16.41 4.13
CA MET A 5 -5.85 17.07 4.69
C MET A 5 -4.57 16.62 3.98
N VAL A 6 -4.39 15.31 3.79
CA VAL A 6 -3.25 14.74 3.03
C VAL A 6 -3.26 15.24 1.58
N LEU A 7 -4.43 15.28 0.94
CA LEU A 7 -4.61 15.75 -0.43
C LEU A 7 -4.37 17.25 -0.58
N ARG A 8 -4.82 18.07 0.38
CA ARG A 8 -4.50 19.50 0.41
C ARG A 8 -3.01 19.73 0.55
N LEU A 9 -2.35 18.99 1.44
CA LEU A 9 -0.91 19.12 1.66
C LEU A 9 -0.08 18.64 0.47
N LEU A 10 -0.53 17.60 -0.24
CA LEU A 10 0.09 17.17 -1.50
C LEU A 10 -0.08 18.19 -2.63
N LYS A 11 -1.17 18.96 -2.61
CA LYS A 11 -1.48 19.99 -3.60
C LYS A 11 -0.78 21.33 -3.29
N GLU A 12 -0.57 21.63 -2.01
CA GLU A 12 0.09 22.85 -1.53
C GLU A 12 1.62 22.75 -1.56
N ASN A 13 2.20 21.56 -1.38
CA ASN A 13 3.66 21.39 -1.35
C ASN A 13 4.22 20.84 -2.67
N GLY A 14 4.79 21.73 -3.47
CA GLY A 14 5.81 21.38 -4.47
C GLY A 14 7.08 20.80 -3.81
N PRO A 15 7.98 20.17 -4.60
CA PRO A 15 8.82 19.04 -4.20
C PRO A 15 10.00 19.32 -3.23
N SER A 16 10.12 20.47 -2.58
CA SER A 16 11.44 20.89 -2.05
C SER A 16 11.55 21.48 -0.65
N SER A 17 10.52 21.53 0.21
CA SER A 17 10.76 22.01 1.60
C SER A 17 9.97 21.34 2.74
N ASP A 18 8.98 20.50 2.46
CA ASP A 18 8.10 19.94 3.52
C ASP A 18 8.13 18.40 3.61
N SER A 19 9.25 17.77 3.20
CA SER A 19 9.42 16.32 3.14
C SER A 19 9.11 15.60 4.47
N GLU A 20 9.53 16.18 5.61
CA GLU A 20 9.38 15.55 6.92
C GLU A 20 7.95 15.62 7.47
N ARG A 21 7.26 16.75 7.27
CA ARG A 21 5.83 16.89 7.59
C ARG A 21 4.97 16.00 6.71
N LEU A 22 5.26 15.94 5.42
CA LEU A 22 4.59 15.05 4.48
C LEU A 22 4.79 13.57 4.86
N LYS A 23 6.01 13.18 5.24
CA LYS A 23 6.32 11.83 5.70
C LYS A 23 5.53 11.48 6.96
N THR A 24 5.55 12.35 7.97
CA THR A 24 4.79 12.17 9.22
C THR A 24 3.29 12.02 8.97
N ILE A 25 2.74 12.79 8.01
CA ILE A 25 1.32 12.77 7.69
C ILE A 25 0.95 11.52 6.88
N ARG A 26 1.82 11.07 5.98
CA ARG A 26 1.68 9.77 5.31
C ARG A 26 1.72 8.62 6.30
N GLU A 27 2.67 8.60 7.23
CA GLU A 27 2.74 7.57 8.28
C GLU A 27 1.47 7.54 9.15
N LYS A 28 0.95 8.71 9.54
CA LYS A 28 -0.33 8.81 10.25
C LYS A 28 -1.50 8.28 9.42
N LEU A 29 -1.55 8.61 8.13
CA LEU A 29 -2.57 8.07 7.23
C LEU A 29 -2.47 6.55 7.15
N GLN A 30 -1.29 6.00 6.88
CA GLN A 30 -1.06 4.55 6.81
C GLN A 30 -1.44 3.82 8.10
N HIS A 31 -1.09 4.41 9.25
CA HIS A 31 -1.48 3.87 10.56
C HIS A 31 -3.01 3.87 10.74
N LEU A 32 -3.69 4.96 10.37
CA LEU A 32 -5.15 5.04 10.38
C LEU A 32 -5.80 4.06 9.40
N LEU A 33 -5.23 3.89 8.21
CA LEU A 33 -5.72 2.92 7.23
C LEU A 33 -5.65 1.51 7.80
N ARG A 34 -4.57 1.17 8.51
CA ARG A 34 -4.40 -0.13 9.15
C ARG A 34 -5.38 -0.34 10.31
N THR A 35 -5.49 0.63 11.22
CA THR A 35 -6.28 0.51 12.46
C THR A 35 -7.78 0.69 12.26
N SER A 36 -8.21 1.60 11.38
CA SER A 36 -9.63 1.88 11.14
C SER A 36 -10.16 1.12 9.92
N SER A 37 -11.42 0.71 9.96
CA SER A 37 -12.17 0.10 8.84
C SER A 37 -13.51 0.80 8.57
N SER A 38 -13.79 1.93 9.21
CA SER A 38 -15.07 2.65 9.11
C SER A 38 -15.24 3.46 7.81
N TYR A 39 -14.42 3.19 6.79
CA TYR A 39 -14.40 3.92 5.52
C TYR A 39 -14.63 2.97 4.34
N ARG A 40 -15.14 3.52 3.22
CA ARG A 40 -15.30 2.77 1.98
C ARG A 40 -13.92 2.59 1.33
N VAL A 41 -13.28 1.44 1.57
CA VAL A 41 -11.94 1.09 1.07
C VAL A 41 -11.81 1.33 -0.43
N GLN A 42 -12.82 0.96 -1.23
CA GLN A 42 -12.84 1.17 -2.69
C GLN A 42 -12.84 2.64 -3.10
N LEU A 43 -13.62 3.49 -2.41
CA LEU A 43 -13.66 4.93 -2.71
C LEU A 43 -12.32 5.59 -2.36
N LEU A 44 -11.72 5.15 -1.26
CA LEU A 44 -10.43 5.66 -0.81
C LEU A 44 -9.32 5.26 -1.78
N LEU A 45 -9.37 4.01 -2.25
CA LEU A 45 -8.43 3.45 -3.20
C LEU A 45 -8.41 4.25 -4.52
N GLY A 46 -9.59 4.61 -5.05
CA GLY A 46 -9.70 5.44 -6.25
C GLY A 46 -8.97 6.78 -6.08
N ARG A 47 -9.22 7.47 -4.97
CA ARG A 47 -8.53 8.75 -4.67
C ARG A 47 -7.03 8.57 -4.45
N THR A 48 -6.59 7.53 -3.74
CA THR A 48 -5.15 7.31 -3.52
C THR A 48 -4.42 6.97 -4.81
N LEU A 49 -5.06 6.25 -5.73
CA LEU A 49 -4.50 5.96 -7.07
C LEU A 49 -4.38 7.24 -7.91
N GLU A 50 -5.43 8.07 -7.93
CA GLU A 50 -5.41 9.37 -8.64
C GLU A 50 -4.28 10.29 -8.16
N HIS A 51 -3.92 10.20 -6.88
CA HIS A 51 -2.89 11.02 -6.25
C HIS A 51 -1.51 10.35 -6.15
N GLY A 52 -1.31 9.17 -6.74
CA GLY A 52 -0.02 8.47 -6.75
C GLY A 52 0.46 7.99 -5.37
N LEU A 53 -0.47 7.75 -4.44
CA LEU A 53 -0.20 7.27 -3.09
C LEU A 53 -0.09 5.73 -3.06
N HIS A 54 0.97 5.22 -3.68
CA HIS A 54 1.17 3.78 -3.92
C HIS A 54 1.26 2.95 -2.64
N GLN A 55 1.93 3.43 -1.58
CA GLN A 55 2.03 2.70 -0.31
C GLN A 55 0.64 2.52 0.35
N GLU A 56 -0.15 3.59 0.34
CA GLU A 56 -1.52 3.57 0.85
C GLU A 56 -2.40 2.64 0.01
N CYS A 57 -2.24 2.64 -1.32
CA CYS A 57 -2.95 1.71 -2.20
C CYS A 57 -2.64 0.26 -1.85
N ALA A 58 -1.37 -0.10 -1.60
CA ALA A 58 -0.99 -1.45 -1.21
C ALA A 58 -1.66 -1.89 0.10
N ILE A 59 -1.77 -0.99 1.09
CA ILE A 59 -2.50 -1.25 2.35
C ILE A 59 -3.98 -1.48 2.07
N LEU A 60 -4.60 -0.67 1.22
CA LEU A 60 -6.02 -0.76 0.88
C LEU A 60 -6.35 -2.04 0.11
N TYR A 61 -5.54 -2.41 -0.89
CA TYR A 61 -5.67 -3.70 -1.58
C TYR A 61 -5.50 -4.88 -0.63
N GLY A 62 -4.58 -4.77 0.34
CA GLY A 62 -4.45 -5.76 1.40
C GLY A 62 -5.70 -5.92 2.26
N LYS A 63 -6.45 -4.83 2.52
CA LYS A 63 -7.74 -4.88 3.21
C LYS A 63 -8.87 -5.46 2.36
N LEU A 64 -8.77 -5.36 1.04
CA LEU A 64 -9.69 -6.00 0.09
C LEU A 64 -9.36 -7.47 -0.16
N GLU A 65 -8.36 -8.03 0.55
CA GLU A 65 -7.80 -9.36 0.31
C GLU A 65 -7.25 -9.56 -1.12
N ASP A 66 -7.05 -8.47 -1.86
CA ASP A 66 -6.46 -8.45 -3.21
C ASP A 66 -4.93 -8.37 -3.09
N HIS A 67 -4.34 -9.45 -2.60
CA HIS A 67 -2.91 -9.53 -2.29
C HIS A 67 -2.03 -9.44 -3.56
N ASP A 68 -2.52 -9.89 -4.71
CA ASP A 68 -1.80 -9.80 -5.98
C ASP A 68 -1.51 -8.34 -6.36
N LYS A 69 -2.55 -7.49 -6.35
CA LYS A 69 -2.37 -6.06 -6.65
C LYS A 69 -1.55 -5.33 -5.59
N ALA A 70 -1.73 -5.67 -4.32
CA ALA A 70 -0.92 -5.09 -3.24
C ALA A 70 0.58 -5.36 -3.45
N LEU A 71 0.93 -6.61 -3.75
CA LEU A 71 2.31 -7.01 -4.01
C LEU A 71 2.85 -6.40 -5.29
N ARG A 72 2.08 -6.37 -6.39
CA ARG A 72 2.49 -5.71 -7.63
C ARG A 72 2.83 -4.23 -7.43
N ILE A 73 2.08 -3.51 -6.58
CA ILE A 73 2.37 -2.12 -6.28
C ILE A 73 3.68 -1.98 -5.47
N LEU A 74 3.89 -2.82 -4.47
CA LEU A 74 5.13 -2.79 -3.67
C LEU A 74 6.37 -3.12 -4.53
N VAL A 75 6.26 -4.13 -5.39
CA VAL A 75 7.36 -4.62 -6.21
C VAL A 75 7.61 -3.77 -7.46
N HIS A 76 6.60 -3.49 -8.27
CA HIS A 76 6.81 -2.80 -9.55
C HIS A 76 6.76 -1.28 -9.44
N GLN A 77 5.79 -0.75 -8.69
CA GLN A 77 5.59 0.71 -8.60
C GLN A 77 6.56 1.34 -7.60
N LEU A 78 6.70 0.74 -6.42
CA LEU A 78 7.57 1.25 -5.36
C LEU A 78 9.00 0.69 -5.44
N LYS A 79 9.20 -0.44 -6.13
CA LYS A 79 10.49 -1.17 -6.17
C LYS A 79 11.05 -1.46 -4.77
N ASP A 80 10.14 -1.65 -3.83
CA ASP A 80 10.44 -1.87 -2.41
C ASP A 80 10.17 -3.34 -2.08
N TYR A 81 11.18 -4.15 -2.37
CA TYR A 81 11.18 -5.60 -2.14
C TYR A 81 11.10 -5.94 -0.65
N GLU A 82 11.77 -5.14 0.19
CA GLU A 82 11.74 -5.31 1.64
C GLU A 82 10.31 -5.11 2.17
N ALA A 83 9.63 -4.03 1.75
CA ALA A 83 8.24 -3.81 2.14
C ALA A 83 7.28 -4.91 1.64
N ALA A 84 7.55 -5.51 0.48
CA ALA A 84 6.76 -6.64 -0.05
C ALA A 84 6.92 -7.91 0.79
N GLU A 85 8.15 -8.25 1.18
CA GLU A 85 8.42 -9.38 2.07
C GLU A 85 7.83 -9.16 3.46
N ASP A 86 7.99 -7.96 3.99
CA ASP A 86 7.49 -7.54 5.30
C ASP A 86 5.96 -7.53 5.34
N TYR A 87 5.31 -7.22 4.22
CA TYR A 87 3.88 -7.41 4.02
C TYR A 87 3.48 -8.89 4.06
N CYS A 88 4.17 -9.76 3.30
CA CYS A 88 3.92 -11.19 3.30
C CYS A 88 4.11 -11.81 4.69
N GLN A 89 5.19 -11.44 5.38
CA GLN A 89 5.50 -11.94 6.72
C GLN A 89 4.39 -11.60 7.70
N ARG A 90 3.99 -10.33 7.78
CA ARG A 90 2.90 -9.88 8.68
C ARG A 90 1.58 -10.59 8.39
N LEU A 91 1.23 -10.72 7.12
CA LEU A 91 -0.02 -11.35 6.72
C LEU A 91 0.00 -12.87 6.91
N SER A 92 1.18 -13.50 6.88
CA SER A 92 1.36 -14.93 7.11
C SER A 92 1.21 -15.33 8.59
N GLN A 93 1.42 -14.40 9.53
CA GLN A 93 1.35 -14.67 10.96
C GLN A 93 -0.07 -15.07 11.37
N GLY A 94 -0.20 -16.19 12.07
CA GLY A 94 -1.50 -16.71 12.54
C GLY A 94 -2.40 -17.29 11.43
N ARG A 95 -1.91 -17.46 10.20
CA ARG A 95 -2.67 -18.03 9.07
C ARG A 95 -2.21 -19.45 8.73
N ASP A 96 -3.10 -20.21 8.10
CA ASP A 96 -2.85 -21.59 7.69
C ASP A 96 -1.69 -21.73 6.69
N ARG A 97 -1.03 -22.90 6.71
CA ARG A 97 0.05 -23.24 5.77
C ARG A 97 -0.34 -23.07 4.30
N ARG A 98 -1.59 -23.41 3.94
CA ARG A 98 -2.10 -23.24 2.56
C ARG A 98 -2.16 -21.77 2.14
N PHE A 99 -2.61 -20.91 3.05
CA PHE A 99 -2.68 -19.47 2.78
C PHE A 99 -1.28 -18.88 2.61
N ARG A 100 -0.34 -19.24 3.51
CA ARG A 100 1.06 -18.81 3.40
C ARG A 100 1.70 -19.25 2.10
N HIS A 101 1.54 -20.51 1.68
CA HIS A 101 2.05 -20.98 0.39
C HIS A 101 1.50 -20.17 -0.77
N ARG A 102 0.18 -19.90 -0.82
CA ARG A 102 -0.40 -19.07 -1.89
C ARG A 102 0.19 -17.67 -1.89
N LEU A 103 0.31 -17.03 -0.72
CA LEU A 103 0.81 -15.67 -0.60
C LEU A 103 2.26 -15.54 -1.10
N TYR A 104 3.16 -16.43 -0.66
CA TYR A 104 4.55 -16.43 -1.13
C TYR A 104 4.68 -16.86 -2.59
N HIS A 105 3.80 -17.75 -3.07
CA HIS A 105 3.75 -18.08 -4.48
C HIS A 105 3.32 -16.87 -5.32
N THR A 106 2.36 -16.07 -4.85
CA THR A 106 2.00 -14.80 -5.51
C THR A 106 3.17 -13.82 -5.50
N LEU A 107 3.88 -13.67 -4.39
CA LEU A 107 5.08 -12.82 -4.33
C LEU A 107 6.14 -13.25 -5.35
N LEU A 108 6.44 -14.55 -5.41
CA LEU A 108 7.39 -15.10 -6.39
C LEU A 108 6.90 -14.92 -7.82
N ALA A 109 5.59 -15.12 -8.08
CA ALA A 109 5.01 -14.86 -9.38
C ALA A 109 5.22 -13.40 -9.77
N VAL A 110 4.93 -12.44 -8.89
CA VAL A 110 5.15 -11.00 -9.12
C VAL A 110 6.63 -10.66 -9.36
N TYR A 111 7.57 -11.30 -8.67
CA TYR A 111 9.02 -11.11 -8.92
C TYR A 111 9.46 -11.65 -10.27
N LEU A 112 8.90 -12.78 -10.70
CA LEU A 112 9.25 -13.43 -11.97
C LEU A 112 8.49 -12.85 -13.16
N ASP A 113 7.34 -12.22 -12.90
CA ASP A 113 6.50 -11.54 -13.88
C ASP A 113 7.15 -10.20 -14.27
N SER A 114 8.27 -10.32 -14.99
CA SER A 114 8.97 -9.24 -15.67
C SER A 114 8.21 -8.73 -16.92
N SER A 115 6.95 -9.15 -17.09
CA SER A 115 6.19 -9.00 -18.32
C SER A 115 5.31 -7.74 -18.41
N LEU A 116 5.35 -6.83 -17.44
CA LEU A 116 4.73 -5.52 -17.61
C LEU A 116 5.80 -4.45 -17.95
N PRO A 117 5.64 -3.77 -19.10
CA PRO A 117 6.66 -2.92 -19.74
C PRO A 117 7.03 -1.66 -18.96
#